data_AF-A0AAW8KUL9-F1
#
_entry.id   AF-A0AAW8KUL9-F1
#
_cell.length_a   1.000
_cell.length_b   1.000
_cell.length_c   1.000
_cell.angle_alpha   90.00
_cell.angle_beta   90.00
_cell.angle_gamma   90.00
#
_symmetry.space_group_name_H-M   'P 1'
#
loop_
_entity.id
_entity.type
_entity.pdbx_description
1 polymer ?
#
loop_
_entity_poly.entity_id
_entity_poly.type
_entity_poly.pdbx_seq_one_letter_code
_entity_poly.pdbx_strand_id
1 'polypeptide(L)'
;MNFGLDAIVLWSRKNELRKLDFKRNKINVITGGSQTGKSTLLKIFDYCFLASEHNIPHDIINDNVSWYGIKFYINNKNYFLARKSPSERGVSDEYYFSSLGVIPEIIKTNIKEDVLKGIIASEFGLDERVKLPFGGSSLRAGSKVSFRYFFLF
;
A
#
# COMPACT_ATOMS: atom_id res chain seq x y z
N MET A 1 -11.99 11.58 -7.41
CA MET A 1 -11.43 10.24 -7.14
C MET A 1 -11.85 9.85 -5.73
N ASN A 2 -12.54 8.72 -5.57
CA ASN A 2 -12.90 8.19 -4.26
C ASN A 2 -11.91 7.08 -3.90
N PHE A 3 -11.18 7.22 -2.79
CA PHE A 3 -10.21 6.23 -2.34
C PHE A 3 -10.49 5.88 -0.88
N GLY A 4 -10.29 4.62 -0.52
CA GLY A 4 -10.34 4.23 0.88
C GLY A 4 -9.79 2.84 1.13
N LEU A 5 -9.53 2.57 2.40
CA LEU A 5 -8.99 1.31 2.89
C LEU A 5 -10.12 0.44 3.42
N ASP A 6 -10.13 -0.84 3.02
CA ASP A 6 -11.07 -1.86 3.49
C ASP A 6 -10.45 -2.75 4.55
N ALA A 7 -9.16 -3.10 4.40
CA ALA A 7 -8.48 -3.94 5.37
C ALA A 7 -6.95 -3.76 5.35
N ILE A 8 -6.33 -4.03 6.48
CA ILE A 8 -4.91 -4.38 6.56
C ILE A 8 -4.82 -5.88 6.87
N VAL A 9 -3.93 -6.58 6.17
CA VAL A 9 -3.75 -8.02 6.27
C VAL A 9 -2.29 -8.32 6.57
N LEU A 10 -2.03 -9.22 7.50
CA LEU A 10 -0.70 -9.63 7.92
C LEU A 10 -0.59 -11.14 7.81
N TRP A 11 0.48 -11.61 7.15
CA TRP A 11 0.88 -13.01 7.22
C TRP A 11 2.02 -13.14 8.20
N SER A 12 1.91 -14.03 9.18
CA SER A 12 3.01 -14.34 10.08
C SER A 12 4.03 -15.27 9.40
N ARG A 13 5.24 -15.37 9.96
CA ARG A 13 6.22 -16.40 9.56
C ARG A 13 5.77 -17.82 9.92
N LYS A 14 4.73 -17.95 10.75
CA LYS A 14 4.09 -19.23 11.12
C LYS A 14 2.86 -19.56 10.25
N ASN A 15 2.68 -18.85 9.12
CA ASN A 15 1.55 -18.99 8.20
C ASN A 15 0.18 -18.68 8.83
N GLU A 16 0.15 -17.83 9.87
CA GLU A 16 -1.11 -17.32 10.41
C GLU A 16 -1.52 -16.04 9.67
N LEU A 17 -2.80 -15.95 9.30
CA LEU A 17 -3.37 -14.76 8.68
C LEU A 17 -4.09 -13.92 9.73
N ARG A 18 -3.71 -12.65 9.88
CA ARG A 18 -4.46 -11.66 10.67
C ARG A 18 -5.02 -10.59 9.77
N LYS A 19 -6.27 -10.22 10.00
CA LYS A 19 -6.99 -9.21 9.22
C LYS A 19 -7.60 -8.17 10.14
N LEU A 20 -7.37 -6.91 9.81
CA LEU A 20 -7.98 -5.75 10.45
C LEU A 20 -8.89 -5.07 9.43
N ASP A 21 -10.19 -5.14 9.66
CA ASP A 21 -11.21 -4.59 8.77
C ASP A 21 -11.58 -3.14 9.10
N PHE A 22 -11.81 -2.34 8.06
CA PHE A 22 -12.29 -0.96 8.13
C PHE A 22 -13.68 -0.87 7.52
N LYS A 23 -14.53 -0.04 8.12
CA LYS A 23 -15.87 0.26 7.60
C LYS A 23 -15.80 1.48 6.69
N ARG A 24 -16.23 1.31 5.43
CA ARG A 24 -16.37 2.41 4.46
C ARG A 24 -17.39 3.44 4.95
N ASN A 25 -17.21 4.69 4.58
CA ASN A 25 -18.12 5.81 4.92
C ASN A 25 -18.41 5.92 6.42
N LYS A 26 -17.46 5.52 7.26
CA LYS A 26 -17.53 5.58 8.73
C LYS A 26 -16.19 6.06 9.27
N ILE A 27 -16.24 6.64 10.47
CA ILE A 27 -15.04 6.92 11.25
C ILE A 27 -14.58 5.60 11.86
N ASN A 28 -13.37 5.16 11.51
CA ASN A 28 -12.74 3.98 12.09
C ASN A 28 -11.83 4.42 13.24
N VAL A 29 -12.13 3.99 14.47
CA VAL A 29 -11.36 4.35 15.67
C VAL A 29 -10.46 3.19 16.05
N ILE A 30 -9.15 3.44 16.13
CA ILE A 30 -8.14 2.43 16.48
C ILE A 30 -7.60 2.77 17.88
N THR A 31 -7.95 1.95 18.86
CA THR A 31 -7.57 2.14 20.27
C THR A 31 -6.54 1.11 20.75
N GLY A 32 -5.79 1.43 21.80
CA GLY A 32 -4.80 0.53 22.41
C GLY A 32 -3.79 1.30 23.27
N GLY A 33 -3.04 0.60 24.11
CA GLY A 33 -2.00 1.18 24.97
C GLY A 33 -0.87 1.87 24.19
N SER A 34 -0.10 2.76 24.81
CA SER A 34 1.06 3.39 24.12
C SER A 34 2.02 2.33 23.58
N GLN A 35 2.68 2.62 22.45
CA GLN A 35 3.67 1.74 21.81
C GLN A 35 3.15 0.36 21.33
N THR A 36 1.85 0.10 21.33
CA THR A 36 1.26 -1.18 20.86
C THR A 36 1.11 -1.28 19.33
N GLY A 37 1.91 -0.54 18.55
CA GLY A 37 1.90 -0.64 17.08
C GLY A 37 0.76 0.08 16.36
N LYS A 38 -0.04 0.95 17.03
CA LYS A 38 -1.10 1.74 16.38
C LYS A 38 -0.57 2.58 15.20
N SER A 39 0.52 3.31 15.42
CA SER A 39 1.18 4.12 14.37
C SER A 39 1.81 3.26 13.27
N THR A 40 1.98 1.96 13.50
CA THR A 40 2.52 1.04 12.49
C THR A 40 1.52 0.76 11.37
N LEU A 41 0.21 0.90 11.60
CA LEU A 41 -0.80 0.67 10.56
C LEU A 41 -0.63 1.61 9.36
N LEU A 42 -0.36 2.89 9.61
CA LEU A 42 -0.07 3.86 8.53
C LEU A 42 1.26 3.57 7.85
N LYS A 43 2.26 3.08 8.60
CA LYS A 43 3.56 2.68 8.04
C LYS A 43 3.43 1.44 7.15
N ILE A 44 2.57 0.50 7.50
CA ILE A 44 2.24 -0.67 6.69
C ILE A 44 1.59 -0.25 5.38
N PHE A 45 0.62 0.66 5.46
CA PHE A 45 -0.02 1.25 4.29
C PHE A 45 1.01 1.88 3.35
N ASP A 46 1.85 2.77 3.87
CA ASP A 46 2.88 3.45 3.10
C ASP A 46 3.88 2.45 2.49
N TYR A 47 4.32 1.48 3.29
CA TYR A 47 5.24 0.44 2.84
C TYR A 47 4.70 -0.38 1.66
N CYS A 48 3.42 -0.77 1.71
CA CYS A 48 2.77 -1.50 0.63
C CYS A 48 2.66 -0.65 -0.64
N PHE A 49 2.44 0.67 -0.51
CA PHE A 49 2.36 1.63 -1.62
C PHE A 49 3.74 2.07 -2.17
N LEU A 50 4.64 1.09 -2.37
CA LEU A 50 5.94 1.28 -3.02
C LEU A 50 6.87 2.27 -2.30
N ALA A 51 6.91 2.23 -0.96
CA ALA A 51 7.89 3.02 -0.23
C ALA A 51 9.33 2.59 -0.57
N SER A 52 10.20 3.56 -0.84
CA SER A 52 11.64 3.31 -1.06
C SER A 52 12.39 2.98 0.23
N GLU A 53 11.83 3.35 1.37
CA GLU A 53 12.36 3.11 2.71
C GLU A 53 11.23 2.55 3.60
N HIS A 54 11.58 1.96 4.74
CA HIS A 54 10.59 1.52 5.72
C HIS A 54 10.89 2.11 7.10
N ASN A 55 9.83 2.33 7.88
CA ASN A 55 9.94 2.73 9.29
C ASN A 55 9.17 1.79 10.22
N ILE A 56 8.83 0.58 9.74
CA ILE A 56 8.12 -0.45 10.50
C ILE A 56 9.05 -0.94 11.61
N PRO A 57 8.67 -0.83 12.91
CA PRO A 57 9.53 -1.26 14.01
C PRO A 57 9.88 -2.75 13.92
N HIS A 58 11.18 -3.06 13.97
CA HIS A 58 11.71 -4.42 13.88
C HIS A 58 11.24 -5.30 15.03
N ASP A 59 11.55 -4.88 16.27
CA ASP A 59 11.40 -5.68 17.49
C ASP A 59 9.97 -6.05 17.88
N ILE A 60 8.96 -5.40 17.29
CA ILE A 60 7.55 -5.54 17.71
C ILE A 60 6.72 -6.28 16.65
N ILE A 61 6.96 -6.02 15.35
CA ILE A 61 6.08 -6.50 14.27
C ILE A 61 6.88 -7.20 13.18
N ASN A 62 7.99 -6.62 12.72
CA ASN A 62 8.67 -7.10 11.51
C ASN A 62 9.27 -8.51 11.65
N ASP A 63 9.74 -8.86 12.84
CA ASP A 63 10.34 -10.17 13.08
C ASP A 63 9.33 -11.30 12.98
N ASN A 64 8.05 -11.03 13.26
CA ASN A 64 6.98 -12.03 13.27
C ASN A 64 6.17 -12.08 11.97
N VAL A 65 6.24 -11.04 11.14
CA VAL A 65 5.45 -10.88 9.92
C VAL A 65 6.29 -11.23 8.69
N SER A 66 5.74 -12.04 7.79
CA SER A 66 6.34 -12.42 6.52
C SER A 66 5.87 -11.53 5.37
N TRP A 67 4.60 -11.09 5.39
CA TRP A 67 4.01 -10.20 4.39
C TRP A 67 3.04 -9.20 5.02
N TYR A 68 3.05 -8.00 4.46
CA TYR A 68 2.10 -6.94 4.75
C TYR A 68 1.17 -6.75 3.57
N GLY A 69 -0.12 -6.58 3.82
CA GLY A 69 -1.12 -6.40 2.79
C GLY A 69 -2.14 -5.34 3.14
N ILE A 70 -2.70 -4.73 2.10
CA ILE A 70 -3.77 -3.75 2.15
C ILE A 70 -4.83 -4.12 1.12
N LYS A 71 -6.08 -4.10 1.56
CA LYS A 71 -7.25 -4.13 0.70
C LYS A 71 -7.81 -2.72 0.64
N PHE A 72 -7.97 -2.18 -0.55
CA PHE A 72 -8.41 -0.81 -0.76
C PHE A 72 -9.31 -0.73 -1.98
N TYR A 73 -9.99 0.40 -2.14
CA TYR A 73 -10.79 0.68 -3.32
C TYR A 73 -10.39 2.00 -3.96
N ILE A 74 -10.47 2.05 -5.28
CA ILE A 74 -10.41 3.27 -6.07
C ILE A 74 -11.70 3.33 -6.89
N ASN A 75 -12.49 4.37 -6.65
CA ASN A 75 -13.84 4.55 -7.17
C ASN A 75 -14.70 3.31 -6.86
N ASN A 76 -15.12 2.56 -7.89
CA ASN A 76 -15.97 1.37 -7.74
C ASN A 76 -15.21 0.05 -7.85
N LYS A 77 -13.88 0.09 -7.88
CA LYS A 77 -13.03 -1.10 -8.04
C LYS A 77 -12.28 -1.42 -6.75
N ASN A 78 -12.21 -2.70 -6.43
CA ASN A 78 -11.50 -3.20 -5.25
C ASN A 78 -10.16 -3.79 -5.67
N TYR A 79 -9.14 -3.49 -4.88
CA TYR A 79 -7.79 -3.95 -5.10
C TYR A 79 -7.25 -4.59 -3.84
N PHE A 80 -6.31 -5.50 -4.04
CA PHE A 80 -5.50 -6.02 -2.97
C PHE A 80 -4.03 -5.92 -3.38
N LEU A 81 -3.22 -5.38 -2.49
CA LEU A 81 -1.79 -5.21 -2.67
C LEU A 81 -1.10 -5.72 -1.41
N ALA A 82 -0.06 -6.50 -1.59
CA ALA A 82 0.81 -6.91 -0.51
C ALA A 82 2.27 -6.84 -0.94
N ARG A 83 3.12 -6.60 0.05
CA ARG A 83 4.56 -6.52 -0.07
C ARG A 83 5.18 -7.38 1.01
N LYS A 84 6.19 -8.17 0.63
CA LYS A 84 6.93 -8.99 1.59
C LYS A 84 7.58 -8.13 2.65
N SER A 85 7.72 -8.65 3.87
CA SER A 85 8.34 -7.93 4.98
C SER A 85 9.74 -7.42 4.59
N PRO A 86 10.12 -6.19 4.97
CA PRO A 86 11.47 -5.72 4.75
C PRO A 86 12.47 -6.52 5.57
N SER A 87 13.73 -6.49 5.13
CA SER A 87 14.87 -7.07 5.82
C SER A 87 15.75 -5.96 6.41
N GLU A 88 16.73 -6.31 7.25
CA GLU A 88 17.74 -5.35 7.72
C GLU A 88 18.49 -4.63 6.58
N ARG A 89 18.51 -5.24 5.38
CA ARG A 89 19.17 -4.71 4.19
C ARG A 89 18.29 -3.74 3.39
N GLY A 90 17.04 -3.53 3.80
CA GLY A 90 16.12 -2.58 3.18
C GLY A 90 14.77 -3.20 2.79
N VAL A 91 14.07 -2.46 1.93
CA VAL A 91 12.73 -2.81 1.44
C VAL A 91 12.77 -4.04 0.51
N SER A 92 11.64 -4.72 0.34
CA SER A 92 11.54 -5.90 -0.53
C SER A 92 10.96 -5.52 -1.88
N ASP A 93 11.44 -6.16 -2.94
CA ASP A 93 10.90 -6.01 -4.30
C ASP A 93 9.84 -7.09 -4.63
N GLU A 94 9.43 -7.88 -3.64
CA GLU A 94 8.43 -8.94 -3.80
C GLU A 94 7.02 -8.42 -3.49
N TYR A 95 6.17 -8.43 -4.51
CA TYR A 95 4.80 -7.93 -4.43
C TYR A 95 3.78 -8.97 -4.87
N TYR A 96 2.62 -8.92 -4.23
CA TYR A 96 1.41 -9.58 -4.69
C TYR A 96 0.33 -8.54 -4.97
N PHE A 97 -0.31 -8.64 -6.13
CA PHE A 97 -1.39 -7.76 -6.54
C PHE A 97 -2.59 -8.55 -7.06
N SER A 98 -3.80 -8.10 -6.69
CA SER A 98 -5.07 -8.59 -7.23
C SER A 98 -5.96 -7.42 -7.62
N SER A 99 -6.31 -7.34 -8.90
CA SER A 99 -7.26 -6.37 -9.47
C SER A 99 -8.72 -6.65 -9.10
N LEU A 100 -8.98 -7.78 -8.44
CA LEU A 100 -10.31 -8.18 -7.97
C LEU A 100 -10.44 -8.03 -6.43
N GLY A 101 -9.36 -7.60 -5.75
CA GLY A 101 -9.35 -7.46 -4.29
C GLY A 101 -9.37 -8.80 -3.54
N VAL A 102 -8.86 -9.87 -4.15
CA VAL A 102 -8.76 -11.21 -3.56
C VAL A 102 -7.56 -11.27 -2.62
N ILE A 103 -7.80 -11.75 -1.40
CA ILE A 103 -6.77 -12.01 -0.39
C ILE A 103 -6.44 -13.51 -0.46
N PRO A 104 -5.20 -13.90 -0.80
CA PRO A 104 -4.82 -15.31 -0.88
C PRO A 104 -4.57 -15.90 0.52
N GLU A 105 -4.87 -17.18 0.72
CA GLU A 105 -4.46 -17.89 1.96
C GLU A 105 -2.94 -18.04 2.01
N ILE A 106 -2.35 -18.52 0.91
CA ILE A 106 -0.90 -18.67 0.73
C ILE A 106 -0.42 -17.59 -0.23
N ILE A 107 0.40 -16.67 0.27
CA ILE A 107 0.88 -15.54 -0.50
C ILE A 107 2.25 -15.81 -1.15
N LYS A 108 2.38 -15.43 -2.41
CA LYS A 108 3.62 -15.49 -3.18
C LYS A 108 3.70 -14.30 -4.12
N THR A 109 4.90 -13.91 -4.54
CA THR A 109 5.08 -12.86 -5.54
C THR A 109 4.35 -13.21 -6.84
N ASN A 110 3.66 -12.23 -7.45
CA ASN A 110 2.97 -12.40 -8.72
C ASN A 110 3.15 -11.22 -9.70
N ILE A 111 3.82 -10.15 -9.27
CA ILE A 111 3.99 -8.93 -10.07
C ILE A 111 5.34 -8.27 -9.74
N LYS A 112 5.91 -7.59 -10.74
CA LYS A 112 7.10 -6.74 -10.58
C LYS A 112 6.70 -5.31 -10.18
N GLU A 113 7.58 -4.63 -9.47
CA GLU A 113 7.33 -3.26 -8.98
C GLU A 113 7.04 -2.25 -10.10
N ASP A 114 7.77 -2.31 -11.21
CA ASP A 114 7.63 -1.41 -12.36
C ASP A 114 6.23 -1.52 -13.00
N VAL A 115 5.77 -2.74 -13.22
CA VAL A 115 4.44 -3.03 -13.76
C VAL A 115 3.37 -2.58 -12.77
N LEU A 116 3.53 -2.91 -11.48
CA LEU A 116 2.60 -2.52 -10.43
C LEU A 116 2.45 -0.99 -10.33
N LYS A 117 3.58 -0.27 -10.39
CA LYS A 117 3.61 1.20 -10.38
C LYS A 117 2.82 1.79 -11.55
N GLY A 118 2.95 1.22 -12.75
CA GLY A 118 2.19 1.63 -13.92
C GLY A 118 0.68 1.43 -13.74
N ILE A 119 0.26 0.27 -13.23
CA ILE A 119 -1.15 -0.04 -12.97
C ILE A 119 -1.74 0.95 -11.95
N ILE A 120 -1.08 1.13 -10.81
CA ILE A 120 -1.57 2.04 -9.77
C ILE A 120 -1.60 3.47 -10.31
N ALA A 121 -0.54 3.95 -10.97
CA ALA A 121 -0.52 5.30 -11.53
C ALA A 121 -1.70 5.56 -12.48
N SER A 122 -2.01 4.61 -13.37
CA SER A 122 -3.14 4.72 -14.31
C SER A 122 -4.49 4.77 -13.58
N GLU A 123 -4.71 3.97 -12.53
CA GLU A 123 -5.94 4.03 -11.74
C GLU A 123 -6.09 5.33 -10.93
N PHE A 124 -4.97 5.97 -10.57
CA PHE A 124 -4.94 7.32 -10.00
C PHE A 124 -5.06 8.43 -11.05
N GLY A 125 -5.27 8.09 -12.32
CA GLY A 125 -5.40 9.02 -13.44
C GLY A 125 -4.10 9.69 -13.84
N LEU A 126 -2.94 9.18 -13.40
CA LEU A 126 -1.61 9.66 -13.77
C LEU A 126 -1.10 9.01 -15.06
N ASP A 127 -1.95 8.93 -16.08
CA ASP A 127 -1.53 8.52 -17.41
C ASP A 127 -0.58 9.58 -18.01
N GLU A 128 0.31 9.16 -18.91
CA GLU A 128 1.29 9.99 -19.63
C GLU A 128 0.69 11.22 -20.36
N ARG A 129 -0.64 11.38 -20.38
CA ARG A 129 -1.38 12.44 -21.06
C ARG A 129 -1.81 13.60 -20.16
N VAL A 130 -1.58 13.55 -18.84
CA VAL A 130 -1.96 14.66 -17.94
C VAL A 130 -1.01 15.85 -18.09
N LYS A 131 -1.40 16.84 -18.89
CA LYS A 131 -0.80 18.18 -18.86
C LYS A 131 -1.40 18.94 -17.68
N LEU A 132 -0.67 19.04 -16.57
CA LEU A 132 -1.04 19.93 -15.46
C LEU A 132 -0.61 21.37 -15.83
N PRO A 133 -1.53 22.34 -15.94
CA PRO A 133 -1.14 23.73 -16.11
C PRO A 133 -0.69 24.28 -14.75
N PHE A 134 0.61 24.23 -14.48
CA PHE A 134 1.21 24.97 -13.38
C PHE A 134 2.10 26.08 -13.94
N GLY A 135 1.70 27.33 -13.71
CA GLY A 135 2.57 28.51 -13.83
C GLY A 135 3.30 28.67 -15.17
N GLY A 136 2.56 28.92 -16.26
CA GLY A 136 3.10 29.46 -17.52
C GLY A 136 4.07 28.57 -18.31
N SER A 137 4.42 27.40 -17.80
CA SER A 137 5.26 26.42 -18.50
C SER A 137 4.54 25.07 -18.53
N SER A 138 4.33 24.54 -19.73
CA SER A 138 3.73 23.22 -19.90
C SER A 138 4.73 22.18 -19.40
N LEU A 139 4.43 21.52 -18.27
CA LEU A 139 5.14 20.31 -17.87
C LEU A 139 5.01 19.28 -19.02
N ARG A 140 6.14 18.83 -19.56
CA ARG A 140 6.16 17.75 -20.56
C ARG A 140 5.60 16.47 -19.92
N ALA A 141 4.93 15.65 -20.73
CA ALA A 141 4.61 14.26 -20.39
C ALA A 141 5.89 13.58 -19.86
N GLY A 142 5.80 12.96 -18.68
CA GLY A 142 6.96 12.46 -17.93
C GLY A 142 7.36 13.31 -16.70
N SER A 143 6.54 14.30 -16.30
CA SER A 143 6.69 14.90 -14.98
C SER A 143 6.57 13.81 -13.89
N LYS A 144 7.54 13.76 -12.97
CA LYS A 144 7.70 12.75 -11.90
C LYS A 144 6.60 12.85 -10.82
N VAL A 145 5.34 12.99 -11.21
CA VAL A 145 4.22 13.01 -10.27
C VAL A 145 3.96 11.57 -9.84
N SER A 146 4.33 11.26 -8.61
CA SER A 146 4.04 9.98 -7.98
C SER A 146 2.58 9.95 -7.51
N PHE A 147 1.89 8.81 -7.64
CA PHE A 147 0.56 8.64 -7.02
C PHE A 147 0.62 8.83 -5.50
N ARG A 148 1.80 8.71 -4.89
CA ARG A 148 2.01 8.95 -3.45
C ARG A 148 1.66 10.39 -3.03
N TYR A 149 1.67 11.36 -3.94
CA TYR A 149 1.21 12.73 -3.64
C TYR A 149 -0.27 12.79 -3.24
N PHE A 150 -1.09 11.83 -3.66
CA PHE A 150 -2.50 11.75 -3.25
C PHE A 150 -2.67 11.37 -1.76
N PHE A 151 -1.62 10.96 -1.07
CA PHE A 151 -1.64 10.55 0.34
C PHE A 151 -0.93 11.54 1.28
N LEU A 152 -0.42 12.67 0.77
CA LEU A 152 0.33 13.66 1.55
C LEU A 152 -0.55 14.74 2.22
N PHE A 153 -1.87 14.59 2.16
CA PHE A 153 -2.87 15.49 2.77
C PHE A 153 -3.85 14.67 3.62
#